data_AF-A0A7S2G3J7-F1
#
_entry.id   AF-A0A7S2G3J7-F1
#
_cell.length_a   1.000
_cell.length_b   1.000
_cell.length_c   1.000
_cell.angle_alpha   90.00
_cell.angle_beta   90.00
_cell.angle_gamma   90.00
#
_symmetry.space_group_name_H-M   'P 1'
#
loop_
_entity.id
_entity.type
_entity.pdbx_description
1 polymer ?
#
loop_
_entity_poly.entity_id
_entity_poly.type
_entity_poly.pdbx_seq_one_letter_code
_entity_poly.pdbx_strand_id
1 'polypeptide(L)'
;DVSTPQFERRPFVILFFLADDQLEIREMYPLNCGRDSFPIFFRKAKMPMGAYRVDGPQSAPRKKSEFVHGHDFSVGMSVTLLGNYHFCIYDADEFTRTYFREELGFELEPRM
;
A
#
# COMPACT_ATOMS: atom_id res chain seq x y z
N ASP A 1 12.00 24.10 14.11
CA ASP A 1 11.37 23.05 14.93
C ASP A 1 12.01 21.72 14.53
N VAL A 2 12.74 21.06 15.45
CA VAL A 2 13.57 19.86 15.19
C VAL A 2 12.75 18.57 15.42
N SER A 3 11.47 18.70 15.74
CA SER A 3 10.57 17.60 16.10
C SER A 3 10.03 16.81 14.90
N THR A 4 10.15 17.33 13.68
CA THR A 4 9.74 16.63 12.46
C THR A 4 10.97 16.00 11.80
N PRO A 5 11.10 14.66 11.78
CA PRO A 5 12.21 14.01 11.07
C PRO A 5 12.24 14.40 9.58
N GLN A 6 13.45 14.49 9.05
CA GLN A 6 13.86 15.02 7.74
C GLN A 6 13.40 14.14 6.56
N PHE A 7 12.12 13.75 6.53
CA PHE A 7 11.60 12.80 5.57
C PHE A 7 11.29 13.46 4.22
N GLU A 8 12.03 13.02 3.20
CA GLU A 8 11.66 13.17 1.80
C GLU A 8 10.35 12.42 1.52
N ARG A 9 9.38 13.08 0.87
CA ARG A 9 8.19 12.40 0.34
C ARG A 9 8.58 11.62 -0.89
N ARG A 10 8.51 10.29 -0.80
CA ARG A 10 8.89 9.39 -1.89
C ARG A 10 7.63 8.88 -2.60
N PRO A 11 7.56 8.98 -3.94
CA PRO A 11 6.45 8.40 -4.68
C PRO A 11 6.59 6.86 -4.73
N PHE A 12 5.48 6.18 -4.48
CA PHE A 12 5.38 4.72 -4.57
C PHE A 12 4.20 4.34 -5.47
N VAL A 13 4.29 3.17 -6.08
CA VAL A 13 3.16 2.49 -6.74
C VAL A 13 2.81 1.26 -5.91
N ILE A 14 1.54 1.18 -5.51
CA ILE A 14 0.99 0.02 -4.82
C ILE A 14 0.20 -0.78 -5.85
N LEU A 15 0.61 -2.02 -6.07
CA LEU A 15 -0.05 -2.95 -7.00
C LEU A 15 -0.86 -3.95 -6.17
N PHE A 16 -2.17 -3.97 -6.38
CA PHE A 16 -3.06 -4.96 -5.77
C PHE A 16 -3.49 -6.00 -6.82
N PHE A 17 -3.22 -7.27 -6.54
CA PHE A 17 -3.50 -8.38 -7.46
C PHE A 17 -4.82 -9.06 -7.08
N LEU A 18 -5.88 -8.77 -7.84
CA LEU A 18 -7.23 -9.29 -7.62
C LEU A 18 -7.34 -10.82 -7.63
N ALA A 19 -6.45 -11.51 -8.35
CA ALA A 19 -6.48 -12.97 -8.46
C ALA A 19 -6.10 -13.70 -7.15
N ASP A 20 -5.20 -13.10 -6.35
CA ASP A 20 -4.57 -13.77 -5.20
C ASP A 20 -4.75 -13.02 -3.86
N ASP A 21 -5.35 -11.82 -3.88
CA ASP A 21 -5.38 -10.85 -2.77
C ASP A 21 -3.96 -10.53 -2.24
N GLN A 22 -3.03 -10.33 -3.16
CA GLN A 22 -1.63 -10.00 -2.85
C GLN A 22 -1.31 -8.57 -3.22
N LEU A 23 -0.31 -8.01 -2.53
CA LEU A 23 0.13 -6.64 -2.71
C LEU A 23 1.63 -6.61 -3.00
N GLU A 24 2.04 -5.74 -3.91
CA GLU A 24 3.44 -5.41 -4.19
C GLU A 24 3.62 -3.90 -4.13
N ILE A 25 4.69 -3.42 -3.48
CA ILE A 25 4.99 -1.99 -3.37
C ILE A 25 6.28 -1.72 -4.10
N ARG A 26 6.25 -0.76 -5.03
CA ARG A 26 7.42 -0.31 -5.79
C ARG A 26 7.70 1.16 -5.52
N GLU A 27 8.95 1.49 -5.22
CA GLU A 27 9.43 2.87 -5.17
C GLU A 27 9.59 3.41 -6.60
N MET A 28 9.13 4.64 -6.84
CA MET A 28 9.40 5.36 -8.07
C MET A 28 10.63 6.24 -7.90
N TYR A 29 11.69 5.92 -8.63
CA TYR A 29 12.93 6.70 -8.60
C TYR A 29 12.88 7.86 -9.58
N PRO A 30 13.09 9.11 -9.13
CA PRO A 30 13.36 10.20 -10.04
C PRO A 30 14.73 10.03 -10.69
N LEU A 31 14.89 10.61 -11.87
CA LEU A 31 16.18 10.66 -12.56
C LEU A 31 17.25 11.27 -11.65
N ASN A 32 18.44 10.69 -11.65
CA ASN A 32 19.60 11.15 -10.88
C ASN A 32 19.39 11.18 -9.34
N CYS A 33 18.50 10.36 -8.78
CA CYS A 33 18.28 10.31 -7.33
C CYS A 33 19.42 9.66 -6.52
N GLY A 34 20.41 9.06 -7.18
CA GLY A 34 21.54 8.40 -6.53
C GLY A 34 21.17 7.13 -5.74
N ARG A 35 19.92 6.65 -5.86
CA ARG A 35 19.49 5.38 -5.27
C ARG A 35 19.81 4.21 -6.18
N ASP A 36 19.89 3.04 -5.56
CA ASP A 36 20.07 1.78 -6.28
C ASP A 36 18.85 1.47 -7.15
N SER A 37 19.09 0.82 -8.28
CA SER A 37 18.12 0.56 -9.34
C SER A 37 17.10 -0.55 -9.02
N PHE A 38 16.98 -0.97 -7.77
CA PHE A 38 16.00 -1.98 -7.33
C PHE A 38 14.76 -1.30 -6.74
N PRO A 39 13.65 -1.19 -7.48
CA PRO A 39 12.47 -0.45 -7.04
C PRO A 39 11.57 -1.25 -6.09
N ILE A 40 11.84 -2.55 -5.86
CA ILE A 40 10.95 -3.38 -5.05
C ILE A 40 11.11 -3.02 -3.57
N PHE A 41 10.11 -2.36 -3.02
CA PHE A 41 10.04 -2.02 -1.60
C PHE A 41 9.41 -3.15 -0.78
N PHE A 42 8.34 -3.76 -1.32
CA PHE A 42 7.71 -4.95 -0.77
C PHE A 42 7.41 -5.94 -1.89
N ARG A 43 7.89 -7.18 -1.72
CA ARG A 43 7.66 -8.27 -2.69
C ARG A 43 6.20 -8.69 -2.67
N LYS A 44 5.68 -9.14 -3.81
CA LYS A 44 4.32 -9.65 -3.97
C LYS A 44 4.00 -10.70 -2.89
N ALA A 45 3.15 -10.32 -1.94
CA ALA A 45 2.72 -11.19 -0.84
C ALA A 45 1.42 -10.65 -0.22
N LYS A 46 0.77 -11.48 0.61
CA LYS A 46 -0.39 -11.03 1.38
C LYS A 46 0.06 -10.07 2.48
N MET A 47 -0.54 -8.90 2.52
CA MET A 47 -0.20 -7.86 3.49
C MET A 47 -1.12 -7.95 4.70
N PRO A 48 -0.60 -8.23 5.91
CA PRO A 48 -1.41 -8.16 7.13
C PRO A 48 -1.75 -6.70 7.45
N MET A 49 -2.97 -6.45 7.90
CA MET A 49 -3.43 -5.15 8.35
C MET A 49 -2.86 -4.85 9.74
N GLY A 50 -2.34 -3.64 9.95
CA GLY A 50 -1.84 -3.18 11.24
C GLY A 50 -0.41 -3.61 11.56
N ALA A 51 -0.09 -3.67 12.86
CA ALA A 51 1.27 -3.93 13.33
C ALA A 51 1.71 -5.36 13.04
N TYR A 52 2.93 -5.50 12.49
CA TYR A 52 3.57 -6.80 12.34
C TYR A 52 3.83 -7.41 13.73
N ARG A 53 3.09 -8.47 14.06
CA ARG A 53 3.35 -9.27 15.27
C ARG A 53 4.01 -10.56 14.80
N VAL A 54 5.18 -10.85 15.37
CA VAL A 54 5.82 -12.14 15.18
C VAL A 54 5.06 -13.14 16.03
N ASP A 55 4.14 -13.84 15.38
CA ASP A 55 3.41 -14.91 16.01
C ASP A 55 4.31 -16.16 16.02
N GLY A 56 4.41 -16.85 17.16
CA GLY A 56 5.29 -18.02 17.31
C GLY A 56 4.85 -19.19 16.41
N PRO A 57 5.67 -20.24 16.25
CA PRO A 57 5.37 -21.36 15.34
C PRO A 57 4.07 -22.11 15.64
N GLN A 58 3.51 -21.97 16.85
CA GLN A 58 2.25 -22.57 17.29
C GLN A 58 1.06 -21.60 17.25
N SER A 59 1.26 -20.37 16.76
CA SER A 59 0.17 -19.41 16.66
C SER A 59 -0.88 -19.86 15.65
N ALA A 60 -2.15 -19.57 15.94
CA ALA A 60 -3.21 -19.75 14.97
C ALA A 60 -2.89 -18.95 13.69
N PRO A 61 -3.20 -19.49 12.49
CA PRO A 61 -3.08 -18.73 11.27
C PRO A 61 -3.98 -17.50 11.33
N ARG A 62 -3.50 -16.38 10.80
CA ARG A 62 -4.28 -15.13 10.73
C ARG A 62 -5.55 -15.36 9.93
N LYS A 63 -6.66 -14.77 10.40
CA LYS A 63 -7.93 -14.82 9.67
C LYS A 63 -7.81 -14.02 8.38
N LYS A 64 -8.59 -14.37 7.36
CA LYS A 64 -8.63 -13.63 6.09
C LYS A 64 -8.97 -12.15 6.28
N SER A 65 -9.82 -11.82 7.25
CA SER A 65 -10.20 -10.43 7.60
C SER A 65 -9.07 -9.59 8.18
N GLU A 66 -7.94 -10.21 8.55
CA GLU A 66 -6.76 -9.51 9.09
C GLU A 66 -5.77 -9.11 7.99
N PHE A 67 -6.09 -9.39 6.72
CA PHE A 67 -5.30 -8.95 5.58
C PHE A 67 -5.92 -7.71 4.94
N VAL A 68 -5.06 -6.92 4.29
CA VAL A 68 -5.47 -5.74 3.53
C VAL A 68 -6.23 -6.17 2.28
N HIS A 69 -7.38 -5.57 2.04
CA HIS A 69 -8.19 -5.80 0.85
C HIS A 69 -8.17 -4.56 -0.06
N GLY A 70 -8.58 -4.73 -1.32
CA GLY A 70 -8.68 -3.64 -2.28
C GLY A 70 -9.56 -2.48 -1.78
N HIS A 71 -10.67 -2.78 -1.09
CA HIS A 71 -11.59 -1.76 -0.58
C HIS A 71 -11.05 -0.91 0.58
N ASP A 72 -9.93 -1.31 1.19
CA ASP A 72 -9.28 -0.52 2.25
C ASP A 72 -8.48 0.68 1.69
N PHE A 73 -8.33 0.75 0.36
CA PHE A 73 -7.64 1.85 -0.32
C PHE A 73 -8.63 2.84 -0.91
N SER A 74 -8.53 4.10 -0.50
CA SER A 74 -9.28 5.21 -1.09
C SER A 74 -8.37 6.42 -1.23
N VAL A 75 -8.64 7.23 -2.26
CA VAL A 75 -7.87 8.45 -2.54
C VAL A 75 -8.09 9.46 -1.42
N GLY A 76 -7.00 10.04 -0.91
CA GLY A 76 -7.00 10.96 0.22
C GLY A 76 -6.86 10.31 1.60
N MET A 77 -6.94 8.97 1.70
CA MET A 77 -6.71 8.26 2.96
C MET A 77 -5.22 7.91 3.15
N SER A 78 -4.82 7.84 4.43
CA SER A 78 -3.51 7.35 4.84
C SER A 78 -3.62 5.93 5.39
N VAL A 79 -2.90 5.00 4.77
CA VAL A 79 -2.87 3.58 5.15
C VAL A 79 -1.53 3.27 5.82
N THR A 80 -1.56 2.53 6.91
CA THR A 80 -0.34 2.05 7.59
C THR A 80 -0.05 0.64 7.13
N LEU A 81 1.07 0.45 6.43
CA LEU A 81 1.54 -0.84 5.91
C LEU A 81 2.90 -1.18 6.54
N LEU A 82 3.26 -2.46 6.52
CA LEU A 82 4.57 -2.93 7.01
C LEU A 82 4.86 -2.52 8.48
N GLY A 83 3.81 -2.40 9.29
CA GLY A 83 3.88 -2.08 10.71
C GLY A 83 4.03 -0.59 11.04
N ASN A 84 4.92 0.14 10.35
CA ASN A 84 5.24 1.54 10.69
C ASN A 84 5.32 2.49 9.49
N TYR A 85 5.09 2.03 8.26
CA TYR A 85 5.14 2.90 7.08
C TYR A 85 3.75 3.46 6.79
N HIS A 86 3.66 4.79 6.81
CA HIS A 86 2.43 5.50 6.47
C HIS A 86 2.45 5.91 4.99
N PHE A 87 1.53 5.35 4.22
CA PHE A 87 1.33 5.68 2.81
C PHE A 87 0.09 6.57 2.68
N CYS A 88 0.25 7.72 2.04
CA CYS A 88 -0.89 8.54 1.62
C CYS A 88 -1.28 8.15 0.20
N ILE A 89 -2.51 7.69 0.01
CA ILE A 89 -3.03 7.32 -1.31
C ILE A 89 -3.41 8.61 -2.03
N TYR A 90 -2.59 8.97 -3.01
CA TYR A 90 -2.68 10.26 -3.69
C TYR A 90 -3.52 10.21 -4.97
N ASP A 91 -3.44 9.08 -5.69
CA ASP A 91 -4.15 8.86 -6.94
C ASP A 91 -4.37 7.36 -7.17
N ALA A 92 -5.24 7.03 -8.13
CA ALA A 92 -5.52 5.68 -8.58
C ALA A 92 -5.66 5.65 -10.11
N ASP A 93 -5.18 4.57 -10.73
CA ASP A 93 -5.28 4.36 -12.18
C ASP A 93 -6.73 4.34 -12.67
N GLU A 94 -6.92 4.63 -13.96
CA GLU A 94 -8.25 4.64 -14.60
C GLU A 94 -8.95 3.28 -14.48
N PHE A 95 -8.22 2.18 -14.70
CA PHE A 95 -8.76 0.83 -14.49
C PHE A 95 -9.27 0.64 -13.06
N THR A 96 -8.48 1.07 -12.06
CA THR A 96 -8.84 0.96 -10.65
C THR A 96 -10.08 1.77 -10.34
N ARG A 97 -10.20 3.00 -10.89
CA ARG A 97 -11.40 3.84 -10.72
C ARG A 97 -12.65 3.18 -11.29
N THR A 98 -12.55 2.59 -12.48
CA THR A 98 -13.66 1.85 -13.10
C THR A 98 -14.03 0.61 -12.28
N TYR A 99 -13.05 -0.17 -11.84
CA TYR A 99 -13.28 -1.35 -11.00
C TYR A 99 -13.99 -0.99 -9.68
N PHE A 100 -13.56 0.07 -9.00
CA PHE A 100 -14.21 0.53 -7.77
C PHE A 100 -15.67 0.94 -8.01
N ARG A 101 -15.94 1.62 -9.13
CA ARG A 101 -17.29 2.05 -9.49
C ARG A 101 -18.21 0.86 -9.82
N GLU A 102 -17.73 -0.09 -10.62
CA GLU A 102 -18.54 -1.19 -11.16
C GLU A 102 -18.73 -2.33 -10.16
N GLU A 103 -17.64 -2.77 -9.52
CA GLU A 103 -17.65 -3.99 -8.68
C GLU A 103 -17.90 -3.68 -7.21
N LEU A 104 -17.37 -2.56 -6.71
CA LEU A 104 -17.49 -2.19 -5.30
C LEU A 104 -18.58 -1.13 -5.06
N GLY A 105 -19.07 -0.46 -6.11
CA GLY A 105 -20.08 0.59 -6.00
C GLY A 105 -19.59 1.88 -5.33
N PHE A 106 -18.27 2.10 -5.28
CA PHE A 106 -17.66 3.30 -4.69
C PHE A 106 -17.01 4.16 -5.77
N GLU A 107 -17.20 5.48 -5.68
CA GLU A 107 -16.48 6.43 -6.53
C GLU A 107 -15.25 6.97 -5.78
N LEU A 108 -14.08 6.86 -6.41
CA LEU A 108 -12.84 7.41 -5.86
C LEU A 108 -12.75 8.91 -6.16
N GLU A 109 -12.39 9.68 -5.14
CA GLU A 109 -12.12 11.11 -5.25
C GLU A 109 -11.05 11.42 -6.32
N PRO A 110 -11.06 12.62 -6.90
CA PRO A 110 -10.04 13.02 -7.86
C PRO A 110 -8.65 13.04 -7.22
N ARG A 111 -7.62 12.99 -8.08
CA ARG A 111 -6.22 13.15 -7.67
C ARG A 111 -6.06 14.37 -6.75
N MET A 112 -5.39 14.16 -5.62
CA MET A 112 -5.16 15.20 -4.60
C MET A 112 -4.11 16.26 -5.01
#